data_AF-A0A379FIX4-F1
#
_entry.id   AF-A0A379FIX4-F1
#
_cell.length_a   1.000
_cell.length_b   1.000
_cell.length_c   1.000
_cell.angle_alpha   90.00
_cell.angle_beta   90.00
_cell.angle_gamma   90.00
#
_symmetry.space_group_name_H-M   'P 1'
#
loop_
_entity.id
_entity.type
_entity.pdbx_description
1 polymer ?
#
loop_
_entity_poly.entity_id
_entity_poly.type
_entity_poly.pdbx_seq_one_letter_code
_entity_poly.pdbx_strand_id
1 'polypeptide(L)'
;MHARWKIDGFLPARDIDNQQTPINLFGFKDGTGNAPATDTHLMDDLVWITDKQNEPQWCLGGSYQAVRLIRFALEFWDRTPLEDQENNFGRHRATGAPIGNEARNGLT
;
A
#
# COMPACT_ATOMS: atom_id res chain seq x y z
N MET A 1 12.53 28.70 9.43
CA MET A 1 12.96 27.30 9.15
C MET A 1 13.06 27.12 7.65
N HIS A 2 14.06 26.39 7.16
CA HIS A 2 14.21 26.06 5.74
C HIS A 2 13.94 24.58 5.52
N ALA A 3 13.33 24.24 4.38
CA ALA A 3 13.08 22.84 4.01
C ALA A 3 14.41 22.09 3.84
N ARG A 4 14.51 20.89 4.42
CA ARG A 4 15.70 20.02 4.27
C ARG A 4 15.68 19.24 2.97
N TRP A 5 14.52 18.75 2.57
CA TRP A 5 14.25 18.08 1.29
C TRP A 5 12.73 18.05 1.06
N LYS A 6 12.34 17.77 -0.19
CA LYS A 6 10.95 17.58 -0.60
C LYS A 6 10.90 16.57 -1.75
N ILE A 7 9.87 15.73 -1.78
CA ILE A 7 9.50 14.92 -2.93
C ILE A 7 8.00 15.06 -3.16
N ASP A 8 7.59 15.25 -4.42
CA ASP A 8 6.20 15.22 -4.83
C ASP A 8 5.84 13.80 -5.32
N GLY A 9 4.61 13.36 -5.05
CA GLY A 9 4.11 12.04 -5.42
C GLY A 9 2.83 12.14 -6.26
N PHE A 10 2.50 11.06 -6.95
CA PHE A 10 1.27 10.94 -7.72
C PHE A 10 0.73 9.51 -7.66
N LEU A 11 -0.58 9.38 -7.86
CA LEU A 11 -1.28 8.11 -8.07
C LEU A 11 -2.26 8.30 -9.23
N PRO A 12 -2.64 7.23 -9.95
CA PRO A 12 -3.63 7.34 -11.03
C PRO A 12 -4.99 7.82 -10.48
N ALA A 13 -5.46 8.98 -10.96
CA ALA A 13 -6.71 9.60 -10.48
C ALA A 13 -7.93 8.67 -10.60
N ARG A 14 -8.02 7.93 -11.72
CA ARG A 14 -9.10 6.96 -11.96
C ARG A 14 -9.25 5.94 -10.84
N ASP A 15 -8.15 5.46 -10.28
CA ASP A 15 -8.21 4.41 -9.26
C ASP A 15 -8.71 5.00 -7.93
N ILE A 16 -8.30 6.22 -7.61
CA ILE A 16 -8.77 6.98 -6.45
C ILE A 16 -10.27 7.26 -6.57
N ASP A 17 -10.71 7.79 -7.71
CA ASP A 17 -12.11 8.19 -7.95
C ASP A 17 -13.07 7.00 -7.86
N ASN A 18 -12.64 5.83 -8.31
CA ASN A 18 -13.43 4.60 -8.26
C ASN A 18 -13.24 3.81 -6.95
N GLN A 19 -12.52 4.37 -5.96
CA GLN A 19 -12.17 3.68 -4.71
C GLN A 19 -11.54 2.30 -4.93
N GLN A 20 -10.81 2.14 -6.03
CA GLN A 20 -10.07 0.93 -6.35
C GLN A 20 -8.66 1.01 -5.78
N THR A 21 -8.06 -0.15 -5.48
CA THR A 21 -6.66 -0.20 -5.08
C THR A 21 -5.78 0.43 -6.16
N PRO A 22 -5.02 1.50 -5.84
CA PRO A 22 -4.18 2.18 -6.82
C PRO A 22 -3.12 1.25 -7.40
N ILE A 23 -2.76 1.48 -8.66
CA ILE A 23 -1.66 0.78 -9.31
C ILE A 23 -0.35 1.56 -9.12
N ASN A 24 0.69 0.89 -8.64
CA ASN A 24 2.04 1.47 -8.54
C ASN A 24 2.79 1.45 -9.88
N LEU A 25 4.00 2.03 -9.93
CA LEU A 25 4.78 2.13 -11.16
C LEU A 25 5.29 0.78 -11.71
N PHE A 26 5.23 -0.31 -10.94
CA PHE A 26 5.49 -1.66 -11.46
C PHE A 26 4.26 -2.28 -12.14
N GLY A 27 3.11 -1.61 -12.10
CA GLY A 27 1.87 -2.07 -12.70
C GLY A 27 1.09 -3.05 -11.84
N PHE A 28 1.34 -3.09 -10.53
CA PHE A 28 0.63 -3.93 -9.55
C PHE A 28 -0.28 -3.09 -8.66
N LYS A 29 -1.41 -3.66 -8.25
CA LYS A 29 -2.28 -3.09 -7.21
C LYS A 29 -1.52 -3.03 -5.89
N ASP A 30 -1.45 -1.84 -5.29
CA ASP A 30 -0.71 -1.57 -4.06
C ASP A 30 -1.66 -1.06 -2.96
N GLY A 31 -1.76 -1.80 -1.86
CA GLY A 31 -2.71 -1.54 -0.77
C GLY A 31 -3.83 -2.58 -0.61
N THR A 32 -3.91 -3.61 -1.46
CA THR A 32 -4.94 -4.68 -1.36
C THR A 32 -4.96 -5.38 -0.01
N GLY A 33 -3.81 -5.49 0.66
CA GLY A 33 -3.66 -6.15 1.96
C GLY A 33 -3.76 -5.20 3.15
N ASN A 34 -4.04 -3.92 2.95
CA ASN A 34 -4.12 -2.96 4.06
C ASN A 34 -5.40 -3.21 4.88
N ALA A 35 -5.28 -3.00 6.19
CA ALA A 35 -6.43 -2.98 7.07
C ALA A 35 -7.40 -1.84 6.65
N PRO A 36 -8.72 -2.06 6.68
CA PRO A 36 -9.68 -1.03 6.33
C PRO A 36 -9.64 0.11 7.35
N ALA A 37 -9.39 1.34 6.89
CA ALA A 37 -9.31 2.51 7.78
C ALA A 37 -10.64 2.84 8.48
N THR A 38 -11.75 2.27 8.02
CA THR A 38 -13.09 2.41 8.63
C THR A 38 -13.30 1.49 9.83
N ASP A 39 -12.45 0.47 10.03
CA ASP A 39 -12.51 -0.40 11.20
C ASP A 39 -11.73 0.24 12.36
N THR A 40 -12.45 0.98 13.20
CA THR A 40 -11.84 1.75 14.30
C THR A 40 -11.11 0.85 15.30
N HIS A 41 -11.65 -0.33 15.61
CA HIS A 41 -11.03 -1.24 16.56
C HIS A 41 -9.70 -1.77 16.01
N LEU A 42 -9.68 -2.15 14.74
CA LEU A 42 -8.46 -2.62 14.10
C LEU A 42 -7.41 -1.48 13.95
N MET A 43 -7.85 -0.24 13.75
CA MET A 43 -6.94 0.92 13.72
C MET A 43 -6.34 1.23 15.09
N ASP A 44 -7.10 1.08 16.18
CA ASP A 44 -6.59 1.23 17.55
C ASP A 44 -5.53 0.17 17.88
N ASP A 45 -5.65 -1.02 17.31
CA ASP A 45 -4.68 -2.10 17.50
C ASP A 45 -3.44 -1.97 16.60
N LEU A 46 -3.55 -1.38 15.40
CA LEU A 46 -2.47 -1.37 14.39
C LEU A 46 -1.77 -0.02 14.18
N VAL A 47 -2.48 1.10 14.31
CA VAL A 47 -2.03 2.41 13.81
C VAL A 47 -1.88 3.44 14.92
N TRP A 48 -2.85 3.52 15.83
CA TRP A 48 -2.90 4.57 16.83
C TRP A 48 -2.15 4.20 18.11
N ILE A 49 -1.50 5.20 18.71
CA ILE A 49 -1.01 5.10 20.07
C ILE A 49 -2.21 5.25 21.01
N THR A 50 -2.50 4.19 21.77
CA THR A 50 -3.57 4.09 22.75
C THR A 50 -2.99 4.05 24.18
N ASP A 51 -3.86 3.98 25.18
CA ASP A 51 -3.47 3.80 26.58
C ASP A 51 -2.92 2.39 26.88
N LYS A 52 -3.09 1.43 25.95
CA LYS A 52 -2.55 0.07 26.07
C LYS A 52 -1.02 0.01 25.94
N GLN A 53 -0.41 1.00 25.28
CA GLN A 53 1.04 1.09 25.10
C GLN A 53 1.67 1.98 26.18
N ASN A 54 2.92 1.69 26.57
CA ASN A 54 3.66 2.48 27.57
C ASN A 54 4.32 3.73 26.93
N GLU A 55 3.51 4.61 26.36
CA GLU A 55 3.93 5.85 25.69
C GLU A 55 3.57 7.10 26.50
N PRO A 56 4.27 8.23 26.31
CA PRO A 56 3.91 9.49 26.94
C PRO A 56 2.49 9.94 26.57
N GLN A 57 1.75 10.48 27.54
CA GLN A 57 0.34 10.87 27.36
C GLN A 57 0.08 11.83 26.19
N TRP A 58 1.06 12.68 25.85
CA TRP A 58 0.92 13.63 24.75
C TRP A 58 0.90 12.98 23.36
N CYS A 59 1.39 11.74 23.24
CA CYS A 59 1.42 10.98 21.99
C CYS A 59 0.10 10.24 21.72
N LEU A 60 -0.84 10.17 22.68
CA LEU A 60 -2.09 9.43 22.50
C LEU A 60 -2.87 9.97 21.29
N GLY A 61 -3.38 9.05 20.47
CA GLY A 61 -4.00 9.36 19.17
C GLY A 61 -3.00 9.72 18.06
N GLY A 62 -1.70 9.75 18.35
CA GLY A 62 -0.63 9.85 17.38
C GLY A 62 -0.31 8.52 16.70
N SER A 63 0.65 8.54 15.78
CA SER A 63 1.17 7.36 15.10
C SER A 63 2.64 7.54 14.73
N TYR A 64 3.35 6.43 14.60
CA TYR A 64 4.72 6.41 14.11
C TYR A 64 4.73 6.42 12.58
N GLN A 65 5.55 7.29 11.98
CA GLN A 65 5.68 7.39 10.53
C GLN A 65 7.05 6.92 10.05
N ALA A 66 7.05 6.02 9.07
CA ALA A 66 8.24 5.64 8.31
C ALA A 66 8.10 6.11 6.85
N VAL A 67 9.05 6.93 6.38
CA VAL A 67 9.10 7.39 4.99
C VAL A 67 10.33 6.81 4.31
N ARG A 68 10.17 6.17 3.15
CA ARG A 68 11.26 5.64 2.32
C ARG A 68 11.13 6.14 0.89
N LEU A 69 12.21 6.70 0.36
CA LEU A 69 12.33 7.04 -1.05
C LEU A 69 12.97 5.84 -1.76
N ILE A 70 12.18 5.12 -2.56
CA ILE A 70 12.61 3.89 -3.22
C ILE A 70 12.66 4.15 -4.73
N ARG A 71 13.85 4.04 -5.32
CA ARG A 71 14.05 4.17 -6.77
C ARG A 71 13.69 2.86 -7.47
N PHE A 72 12.93 2.95 -8.55
CA PHE A 72 12.60 1.78 -9.38
C PHE A 72 13.48 1.74 -10.64
N ALA A 73 13.86 0.54 -11.06
CA ALA A 73 14.57 0.28 -12.32
C ALA A 73 13.56 -0.21 -13.38
N LEU A 74 12.75 0.72 -13.89
CA LEU A 74 11.56 0.39 -14.71
C LEU A 74 11.92 -0.21 -16.08
N GLU A 75 13.02 0.22 -16.69
CA GLU A 75 13.44 -0.30 -18.00
C GLU A 75 13.87 -1.76 -17.93
N PHE A 76 14.40 -2.17 -16.78
CA PHE A 76 14.71 -3.58 -16.52
C PHE A 76 13.42 -4.34 -16.22
N TRP A 77 12.57 -3.78 -15.36
CA TRP A 77 11.29 -4.39 -14.99
C TRP A 77 10.39 -4.69 -16.19
N ASP A 78 10.26 -3.75 -17.12
CA ASP A 78 9.40 -3.90 -18.29
C ASP A 78 9.87 -5.02 -19.24
N ARG A 79 11.11 -5.47 -19.10
CA ARG A 79 11.69 -6.60 -19.87
C ARG A 79 11.67 -7.92 -19.10
N THR A 80 11.36 -7.90 -17.80
CA THR A 80 11.21 -9.10 -16.98
C THR A 80 9.93 -9.84 -17.41
N PRO A 81 9.98 -11.17 -17.66
CA PRO A 81 8.79 -11.95 -17.99
C PRO A 81 7.67 -11.78 -16.96
N LEU A 82 6.41 -11.79 -17.41
CA LEU A 82 5.25 -11.58 -16.54
C LEU A 82 5.22 -12.60 -15.39
N GLU A 83 5.54 -13.87 -15.66
CA GLU A 83 5.61 -14.92 -14.64
C GLU A 83 6.60 -14.55 -13.52
N ASP A 84 7.78 -14.06 -13.88
CA ASP A 84 8.78 -13.61 -12.91
C ASP A 84 8.31 -12.36 -12.15
N GLN A 85 7.61 -11.43 -12.82
CA GLN A 85 7.00 -10.28 -12.15
C GLN A 85 5.98 -10.72 -11.11
N GLU A 86 5.07 -11.63 -11.48
CA GLU A 86 4.02 -12.16 -10.60
C GLU A 86 4.59 -12.99 -9.45
N ASN A 87 5.64 -13.79 -9.71
CA ASN A 87 6.37 -14.54 -8.68
C ASN A 87 7.08 -13.63 -7.67
N ASN A 88 7.67 -12.51 -8.12
CA ASN A 88 8.30 -11.53 -7.24
C ASN A 88 7.29 -10.85 -6.30
N PHE A 89 6.07 -10.59 -6.77
CA PHE A 89 4.99 -9.99 -5.95
C PHE A 89 4.12 -11.02 -5.22
N GLY A 90 4.15 -12.30 -5.62
CA GLY A 90 3.26 -13.34 -5.13
C GLY A 90 1.78 -13.12 -5.48
N ARG A 91 1.50 -12.32 -6.52
CA ARG A 91 0.13 -11.97 -6.94
C ARG A 91 0.02 -11.89 -8.46
N HIS A 92 -1.17 -12.16 -8.98
CA HIS A 92 -1.48 -11.89 -10.38
C HIS A 92 -1.52 -10.38 -10.64
N ARG A 93 -0.79 -9.91 -11.65
CA ARG A 93 -0.66 -8.48 -11.96
C ARG A 93 -1.99 -7.85 -12.34
N ALA A 94 -2.77 -8.55 -13.15
CA ALA A 94 -4.04 -8.05 -13.69
C ALA A 94 -5.13 -7.91 -12.60
N THR A 95 -5.21 -8.88 -11.69
CA THR A 95 -6.33 -8.96 -10.73
C THR A 95 -5.93 -8.51 -9.33
N GLY A 96 -4.67 -8.68 -8.95
CA GLY A 96 -4.16 -8.53 -7.59
C GLY A 96 -4.43 -9.75 -6.69
N ALA A 97 -5.01 -10.84 -7.21
CA ALA A 97 -5.26 -12.05 -6.44
C ALA A 97 -3.94 -12.76 -6.07
N PRO A 98 -3.85 -13.43 -4.90
CA PRO A 98 -2.69 -14.27 -4.57
C PRO A 98 -2.50 -15.38 -5.62
N ILE A 99 -1.26 -15.72 -5.96
CA ILE A 99 -0.96 -16.84 -6.87
C ILE A 99 -1.58 -18.14 -6.33
N GLY A 100 -2.21 -18.90 -7.23
CA GLY A 100 -2.92 -20.15 -6.89
C GLY A 100 -4.38 -19.94 -6.45
N ASN A 101 -4.87 -18.71 -6.38
CA ASN A 101 -6.29 -18.40 -6.22
C ASN A 101 -6.83 -17.66 -7.45
N GLU A 102 -8.03 -18.01 -7.90
CA GLU A 102 -8.73 -17.19 -8.87
C GLU A 102 -9.17 -15.87 -8.22
N ALA A 103 -9.23 -14.80 -9.02
CA ALA A 103 -9.92 -13.60 -8.60
C ALA A 103 -11.37 -13.99 -8.32
N ARG A 104 -11.80 -13.95 -7.05
CA ARG A 104 -13.22 -14.07 -6.74
C ARG A 104 -13.92 -12.92 -7.45
N ASN A 105 -14.61 -13.23 -8.55
CA ASN A 105 -15.58 -12.32 -9.15
C ASN A 105 -16.58 -11.97 -8.05
N GLY A 106 -16.55 -10.72 -7.59
CA GLY A 106 -17.46 -10.23 -6.57
C GLY A 106 -18.90 -10.27 -7.08
N LEU A 107 -19.62 -11.33 -6.69
CA LEU A 107 -21.07 -11.37 -6.49
C LEU A 107 -21.35 -12.28 -5.30
N THR A 108 -21.12 -11.74 -4.10
CA THR A 108 -21.91 -11.95 -2.86
C THR A 108 -21.57 -10.84 -1.90
#